data_AF-G8S1B0-F1
#
_entry.id   AF-G8S1B0-F1
#
_cell.length_a   1.000
_cell.length_b   1.000
_cell.length_c   1.000
_cell.angle_alpha   90.00
_cell.angle_beta   90.00
_cell.angle_gamma   90.00
#
_symmetry.space_group_name_H-M   'P 1'
#
loop_
_entity.id
_entity.type
_entity.pdbx_description
1 polymer ?
#
loop_
_entity_poly.entity_id
_entity_poly.type
_entity_poly.pdbx_seq_one_letter_code
_entity_poly.pdbx_strand_id
1 'polypeptide(L)'
;MTAVNKIKARGTATTPEPEHTTTGPTAPVEQPATPQTAPVVPAHLLPAARFSVVQHEQTTGQPITADDLALRLNITPAVAETLITTIRDTNPARINGHIPTLTGGAR
;
A
#
# COMPACT_ATOMS: atom_id res chain seq x y z
N MET A 1 -45.82 36.17 31.38
CA MET A 1 -45.26 34.82 31.62
C MET A 1 -44.63 34.38 30.30
N THR A 2 -43.43 34.83 29.91
CA THR A 2 -42.08 34.42 30.41
C THR A 2 -41.87 32.92 30.19
N ALA A 3 -40.83 32.40 29.52
CA ALA A 3 -39.83 32.88 28.58
C ALA A 3 -39.15 31.60 28.01
N VAL A 4 -38.69 31.68 26.75
CA VAL A 4 -37.39 31.21 26.23
C VAL A 4 -36.67 30.08 26.98
N ASN A 5 -36.37 28.98 26.28
CA ASN A 5 -35.14 28.23 26.58
C ASN A 5 -34.22 28.18 25.36
N LYS A 6 -33.23 29.06 25.36
CA LYS A 6 -32.14 29.19 24.39
C LYS A 6 -30.87 29.52 25.18
N ILE A 7 -29.97 28.55 25.25
CA ILE A 7 -28.57 28.64 25.72
C ILE A 7 -27.89 27.54 24.90
N LYS A 8 -27.04 27.73 23.89
CA LYS A 8 -25.95 28.66 23.58
C LYS A 8 -24.88 28.76 24.67
N ALA A 9 -23.82 27.96 24.51
CA ALA A 9 -22.44 28.38 24.77
C ALA A 9 -21.47 27.54 23.92
N ARG A 10 -20.66 28.23 23.11
CA ARG A 10 -19.32 27.79 22.70
C ARG A 10 -18.39 28.02 23.88
N GLY A 11 -17.37 27.18 24.07
CA GLY A 11 -16.28 27.48 25.00
C GLY A 11 -15.43 26.26 25.33
N THR A 12 -14.26 26.21 24.72
CA THR A 12 -13.12 25.30 24.91
C THR A 12 -12.48 25.41 26.30
N ALA A 13 -11.94 24.31 26.85
CA ALA A 13 -10.51 24.13 27.23
C ALA A 13 -10.27 23.11 28.38
N THR A 14 -9.11 22.42 28.28
CA THR A 14 -8.26 21.82 29.34
C THR A 14 -8.23 20.29 29.50
N THR A 15 -7.35 19.68 28.69
CA THR A 15 -6.44 18.50 28.89
C THR A 15 -5.67 18.52 30.24
N PRO A 16 -5.01 17.44 30.77
CA PRO A 16 -5.16 15.97 30.69
C PRO A 16 -5.29 15.29 32.11
N GLU A 17 -5.64 14.00 32.21
CA GLU A 17 -5.02 13.13 33.24
C GLU A 17 -5.01 11.66 32.76
N PRO A 18 -3.84 10.99 32.74
CA PRO A 18 -3.69 9.62 32.23
C PRO A 18 -4.00 8.61 33.32
N GLU A 19 -4.93 7.70 33.07
CA GLU A 19 -5.08 6.51 33.92
C GLU A 19 -3.95 5.53 33.59
N HIS A 20 -2.88 5.59 34.38
CA HIS A 20 -1.80 4.62 34.39
C HIS A 20 -2.32 3.26 34.89
N THR A 21 -2.86 2.44 33.98
CA THR A 21 -3.01 1.01 34.23
C THR A 21 -1.68 0.33 33.90
N THR A 22 -0.95 -0.05 34.94
CA THR A 22 0.24 -0.91 34.89
C THR A 22 -0.06 -2.19 34.10
N THR A 23 0.34 -2.21 32.83
CA THR A 23 0.51 -3.44 32.06
C THR A 23 2.01 -3.63 31.94
N GLY A 24 2.53 -4.73 32.48
CA GLY A 24 3.97 -5.01 32.47
C GLY A 24 4.56 -4.98 31.06
N PRO A 25 5.90 -4.86 30.93
CA PRO A 25 6.56 -5.02 29.65
C PRO A 25 6.33 -6.45 29.17
N THR A 26 5.34 -6.66 28.31
CA THR A 26 5.29 -7.84 27.45
C THR A 26 6.49 -7.73 26.53
N ALA A 27 7.58 -8.40 26.91
CA ALA A 27 8.74 -8.55 26.06
C ALA A 27 8.26 -9.04 24.68
N PRO A 28 8.69 -8.41 23.57
CA PRO A 28 8.50 -9.00 22.25
C PRO A 28 9.15 -10.38 22.29
N VAL A 29 8.36 -11.44 22.11
CA VAL A 29 8.91 -12.76 21.85
C VAL A 29 9.59 -12.63 20.49
N GLU A 30 10.92 -12.49 20.48
CA GLU A 30 11.74 -12.63 19.28
C GLU A 30 11.52 -14.05 18.74
N GLN A 31 10.58 -14.18 17.82
CA GLN A 31 10.44 -15.39 17.03
C GLN A 31 11.72 -15.54 16.22
N PRO A 32 12.45 -16.67 16.34
CA PRO A 32 13.64 -16.90 15.54
C PRO A 32 13.27 -16.74 14.06
N ALA A 33 13.91 -15.80 13.36
CA ALA A 33 13.78 -15.67 11.93
C ALA A 33 14.30 -16.96 11.29
N THR A 34 13.39 -17.89 10.99
CA THR A 34 13.72 -19.02 10.12
C THR A 34 14.24 -18.46 8.81
N PRO A 35 15.31 -19.02 8.21
CA PRO A 35 15.80 -18.57 6.92
C PRO A 35 14.66 -18.65 5.90
N GLN A 36 14.11 -17.48 5.57
CA GLN A 36 13.02 -17.36 4.61
C GLN A 36 13.64 -17.67 3.26
N THR A 37 13.36 -18.88 2.77
CA THR A 37 13.76 -19.26 1.41
C THR A 37 13.16 -18.21 0.48
N ALA A 38 14.01 -17.54 -0.29
CA ALA A 38 13.55 -16.51 -1.21
C ALA A 38 12.43 -17.10 -2.07
N PRO A 39 11.27 -16.42 -2.19
CA PRO A 39 10.18 -16.94 -2.97
C PRO A 39 10.68 -17.19 -4.39
N VAL A 40 10.64 -18.45 -4.83
CA VAL A 40 10.93 -18.80 -6.22
C VAL A 40 9.81 -18.21 -7.05
N VAL A 41 10.05 -17.06 -7.66
CA VAL A 41 9.06 -16.37 -8.48
C VAL A 41 8.88 -17.19 -9.76
N PRO A 42 7.68 -17.74 -10.01
CA PRO A 42 7.47 -18.50 -11.23
C PRO A 42 7.51 -17.54 -12.44
N ALA A 43 8.44 -17.80 -13.37
CA ALA A 43 8.65 -16.93 -14.53
C ALA A 43 7.39 -16.74 -15.41
N HIS A 44 6.47 -17.71 -15.39
CA HIS A 44 5.21 -17.65 -16.11
C HIS A 44 4.22 -16.62 -15.54
N LEU A 45 4.40 -16.16 -14.30
CA LEU A 45 3.57 -15.11 -13.70
C LEU A 45 3.97 -13.71 -14.14
N LEU A 46 5.18 -13.55 -14.69
CA LEU A 46 5.73 -12.24 -15.03
C LEU A 46 4.91 -11.50 -16.11
N PRO A 47 4.45 -12.16 -17.20
CA PRO A 47 3.52 -11.54 -18.15
C PRO A 47 2.20 -11.13 -17.49
N ALA A 48 1.58 -12.00 -16.68
CA ALA A 48 0.30 -11.73 -16.02
C ALA A 48 0.40 -10.57 -15.01
N ALA A 49 1.50 -10.51 -14.26
CA ALA A 49 1.78 -9.43 -13.33
C ALA A 49 1.96 -8.09 -14.08
N ARG A 50 2.66 -8.06 -15.22
CA ARG A 50 2.78 -6.86 -16.06
C ARG A 50 1.43 -6.35 -16.54
N PHE A 51 0.57 -7.23 -17.06
CA PHE A 51 -0.78 -6.84 -17.47
C PHE A 51 -1.59 -6.30 -16.30
N SER A 52 -1.49 -6.94 -15.13
CA SER A 52 -2.21 -6.50 -13.92
C SER A 52 -1.76 -5.12 -13.43
N VAL A 53 -0.46 -4.84 -13.46
CA VAL A 53 0.11 -3.53 -13.14
C VAL A 53 -0.47 -2.45 -14.06
N VAL A 54 -0.34 -2.64 -15.38
CA VAL A 54 -0.82 -1.67 -16.38
C VAL A 54 -2.32 -1.45 -16.26
N GLN A 55 -3.10 -2.52 -16.13
CA GLN A 55 -4.54 -2.42 -15.99
C GLN A 55 -4.94 -1.66 -14.71
N HIS A 56 -4.28 -1.94 -13.58
CA HIS A 56 -4.55 -1.24 -12.33
C HIS A 56 -4.24 0.25 -12.44
N GLU A 57 -3.09 0.61 -13.02
CA GLU A 57 -2.70 2.00 -13.25
C GLU A 57 -3.67 2.73 -14.18
N GLN A 58 -4.12 2.07 -15.26
CA GLN A 58 -5.11 2.64 -16.19
C GLN A 58 -6.49 2.82 -15.54
N THR A 59 -6.87 1.96 -14.59
CA THR A 59 -8.20 1.97 -13.96
C THR A 59 -8.27 2.96 -12.80
N THR A 60 -7.20 3.05 -12.00
CA THR A 60 -7.19 3.80 -10.73
C THR A 60 -6.39 5.10 -10.81
N GLY A 61 -5.48 5.22 -11.79
CA GLY A 61 -4.48 6.28 -11.84
C GLY A 61 -3.40 6.17 -10.76
N GLN A 62 -3.37 5.07 -9.99
CA GLN A 62 -2.42 4.83 -8.91
C GLN A 62 -1.53 3.62 -9.22
N PRO A 63 -0.30 3.56 -8.69
CA PRO A 63 0.54 2.37 -8.83
C PRO A 63 -0.03 1.19 -8.04
N ILE A 64 0.03 -0.02 -8.62
CA ILE A 64 -0.45 -1.22 -7.95
C ILE A 64 0.37 -1.55 -6.69
N THR A 65 -0.31 -1.96 -5.63
CA THR A 65 0.30 -2.42 -4.38
C THR A 65 0.60 -3.92 -4.41
N ALA A 66 1.50 -4.38 -3.54
CA ALA A 66 1.81 -5.81 -3.42
C ALA A 66 0.58 -6.63 -3.01
N ASP A 67 -0.25 -6.11 -2.11
CA ASP A 67 -1.49 -6.77 -1.67
C ASP A 67 -2.52 -6.87 -2.80
N ASP A 68 -2.72 -5.80 -3.58
CA ASP A 68 -3.64 -5.84 -4.73
C ASP A 68 -3.19 -6.83 -5.81
N LEU A 69 -1.88 -6.89 -6.08
CA LEU A 69 -1.34 -7.84 -7.04
C LEU A 69 -1.44 -9.28 -6.52
N ALA A 70 -1.19 -9.49 -5.22
CA ALA A 70 -1.33 -10.78 -4.55
C ALA A 70 -2.75 -11.32 -4.66
N LEU A 71 -3.76 -10.48 -4.40
CA LEU A 71 -5.17 -10.83 -4.54
C LEU A 71 -5.55 -11.19 -5.99
N ARG A 72 -5.06 -10.44 -6.98
CA ARG A 72 -5.37 -10.66 -8.40
C ARG A 72 -4.79 -11.96 -8.95
N LEU A 73 -3.57 -12.30 -8.53
CA LEU A 73 -2.85 -13.49 -9.01
C LEU A 73 -2.99 -14.70 -8.08
N ASN A 74 -3.69 -14.54 -6.95
CA ASN A 74 -3.82 -15.54 -5.89
C ASN A 74 -2.45 -16.08 -5.40
N ILE A 75 -1.54 -15.16 -5.10
CA ILE A 75 -0.19 -15.43 -4.60
C ILE A 75 0.03 -14.73 -3.26
N THR A 76 1.16 -14.99 -2.60
CA THR A 76 1.52 -14.28 -1.36
C THR A 76 2.02 -12.85 -1.65
N PRO A 77 1.82 -11.89 -0.74
CA PRO A 77 2.34 -10.52 -0.88
C PRO A 77 3.85 -10.46 -1.12
N ALA A 78 4.63 -11.36 -0.51
CA ALA A 78 6.08 -11.42 -0.69
C ALA A 78 6.49 -11.79 -2.15
N VAL A 79 5.75 -12.69 -2.80
CA VAL A 79 5.97 -13.03 -4.22
C VAL A 79 5.55 -11.85 -5.09
N ALA A 80 4.43 -11.20 -4.76
CA ALA A 80 3.92 -10.03 -5.48
C ALA A 80 4.89 -8.83 -5.40
N GLU A 81 5.48 -8.57 -4.24
CA GLU A 81 6.51 -7.54 -4.05
C GLU A 81 7.74 -7.81 -4.92
N THR A 82 8.21 -9.07 -4.93
CA THR A 82 9.34 -9.47 -5.77
C THR A 82 9.01 -9.28 -7.27
N LEU A 83 7.79 -9.60 -7.69
CA LEU A 83 7.31 -9.37 -9.06
C LEU A 83 7.26 -7.88 -9.42
N ILE A 84 6.75 -7.03 -8.53
CA ILE A 84 6.67 -5.58 -8.76
C ILE A 84 8.08 -4.99 -8.92
N THR A 85 9.02 -5.35 -8.05
CA THR A 85 10.41 -4.92 -8.15
C THR A 85 11.04 -5.38 -9.46
N THR A 86 10.87 -6.66 -9.81
CA THR A 86 11.38 -7.21 -11.08
C THR A 86 10.79 -6.49 -12.29
N ILE A 87 9.50 -6.17 -12.29
CA ILE A 87 8.83 -5.45 -13.37
C ILE A 87 9.34 -4.02 -13.48
N ARG A 88 9.56 -3.32 -12.35
CA ARG A 88 10.10 -1.97 -12.33
C ARG A 88 11.55 -1.92 -12.82
N ASP A 89 12.37 -2.90 -12.43
CA ASP A 89 13.75 -3.01 -12.91
C ASP A 89 13.81 -3.35 -14.41
N THR A 90 12.88 -4.17 -14.89
CA THR A 90 12.78 -4.51 -16.32
C THR A 90 12.00 -3.47 -17.12
N ASN A 91 11.44 -2.45 -16.50
CA ASN A 91 10.85 -1.31 -17.19
C ASN A 91 11.93 -0.24 -17.30
N PRO A 92 12.73 -0.21 -18.40
CA PRO A 92 13.60 0.90 -18.63
C PRO A 92 12.72 2.12 -18.88
N ALA A 93 12.46 2.91 -17.83
CA ALA A 93 11.96 4.28 -17.93
C ALA A 93 12.85 5.15 -18.86
N ARG A 94 13.99 4.61 -19.30
CA ARG A 94 14.83 5.08 -20.39
C ARG A 94 15.14 3.95 -21.36
N ILE A 95 14.35 3.77 -22.40
CA ILE A 95 14.82 3.07 -23.59
C ILE A 95 15.76 4.06 -24.27
N ASN A 96 17.08 3.88 -24.17
CA ASN A 96 18.08 4.77 -24.78
C ASN A 96 17.96 6.26 -24.38
N GLY A 97 17.67 6.55 -23.11
CA GLY A 97 17.56 7.95 -22.63
C GLY A 97 16.28 8.68 -23.04
N HIS A 98 15.35 8.01 -23.75
CA HIS A 98 14.08 8.58 -24.12
C HIS A 98 12.97 8.08 -23.18
N ILE A 99 12.23 9.02 -22.59
CA ILE A 99 10.93 8.75 -21.95
C ILE A 99 9.94 8.61 -23.10
N PRO A 100 9.32 7.44 -23.35
CA PRO A 100 8.19 7.38 -24.27
C PRO A 100 7.08 8.24 -23.68
N THR A 101 7.00 9.49 -24.12
CA THR A 101 5.80 10.29 -23.95
C THR A 101 4.69 9.49 -24.62
N LEU A 102 3.69 9.12 -23.82
CA LEU A 102 2.44 8.54 -24.31
C LEU A 102 1.69 9.65 -25.09
N THR A 103 2.24 10.07 -26.24
CA THR A 103 1.59 10.94 -27.22
C THR A 103 0.52 10.10 -27.92
N GLY A 104 -0.55 9.85 -27.20
CA GLY A 104 -1.78 9.21 -27.67
C GLY A 104 -3.02 9.96 -27.21
N GLY A 105 -2.87 11.27 -26.95
CA GLY A 105 -3.95 12.15 -26.51
C GLY A 105 -4.26 13.22 -27.55
N ALA A 106 -4.92 12.85 -28.65
CA ALA A 106 -5.87 13.69 -29.37
C ALA A 106 -6.58 12.89 -30.48
N ARG A 107 -7.83 12.51 -30.20
CA ARG A 107 -9.03 12.61 -31.05
C ARG A 107 -8.94 12.10 -32.49
#